data_AF-A0A2Z4Y9M6-F1
#
_entry.id   AF-A0A2Z4Y9M6-F1
#
_cell.length_a   1.000
_cell.length_b   1.000
_cell.length_c   1.000
_cell.angle_alpha   90.00
_cell.angle_beta   90.00
_cell.angle_gamma   90.00
#
_symmetry.space_group_name_H-M   'P 1'
#
loop_
_entity.id
_entity.type
_entity.pdbx_description
1 polymer ?
#
loop_
_entity_poly.entity_id
_entity_poly.type
_entity_poly.pdbx_seq_one_letter_code
_entity_poly.pdbx_strand_id
1 'polypeptide(L)'
;MTDLSRYHLLYVPVRYFLTSHRAASDGRSGIRHLDEYLSSSHFLIADWKIIWTGVCATLRTSIDLFQVDARSCINQGLRDGVKAEWADIRQRRSEYPIYWEFRKKERDNIMHEYQWSAYEMWMNADGHMMPPTLSLLSTRPDDYRSVLVMKEGHYKGHNSVDLLSEAADWVDARIISAIERAGLDPNEDRNLMNFQKRPPPSQDGTLWSTVLGGES
;
A
#
# COMPACT_ATOMS: atom_id res chain seq x y z
N MET A 1 29.33 9.85 1.92
CA MET A 1 29.41 9.10 0.65
C MET A 1 29.15 7.64 0.94
N THR A 2 28.00 7.13 0.51
CA THR A 2 27.70 5.69 0.55
C THR A 2 28.60 4.99 -0.45
N ASP A 3 29.42 4.05 0.00
CA ASP A 3 30.28 3.26 -0.87
C ASP A 3 29.40 2.39 -1.79
N LEU A 4 29.25 2.82 -3.04
CA LEU A 4 28.47 2.13 -4.06
C LEU A 4 29.05 0.75 -4.41
N SER A 5 30.27 0.43 -3.94
CA SER A 5 30.94 -0.84 -4.22
C SER A 5 30.17 -2.05 -3.68
N ARG A 6 29.33 -1.92 -2.65
CA ARG A 6 28.67 -3.08 -2.00
C ARG A 6 27.29 -3.44 -2.56
N TYR A 7 26.70 -2.64 -3.43
CA TYR A 7 25.33 -2.89 -3.94
C TYR A 7 25.22 -4.16 -4.80
N HIS A 8 26.33 -4.61 -5.41
CA HIS A 8 26.35 -5.89 -6.14
C HIS A 8 26.14 -7.11 -5.24
N LEU A 9 26.25 -6.97 -3.91
CA LEU A 9 25.99 -8.04 -2.95
C LEU A 9 24.55 -8.00 -2.40
N LEU A 10 23.79 -6.94 -2.72
CA LEU A 10 22.43 -6.77 -2.21
C LEU A 10 21.41 -7.39 -3.16
N TYR A 11 20.52 -8.18 -2.59
CA TYR A 11 19.39 -8.78 -3.28
C TYR A 11 18.13 -8.37 -2.54
N VAL A 12 17.11 -8.02 -3.31
CA VAL A 12 15.80 -7.66 -2.79
C VAL A 12 14.72 -8.42 -3.57
N PRO A 13 13.55 -8.66 -2.97
CA PRO A 13 12.42 -9.25 -3.68
C PRO A 13 12.02 -8.42 -4.91
N VAL A 14 11.59 -9.10 -5.99
CA VAL A 14 11.19 -8.47 -7.26
C VAL A 14 10.25 -7.28 -7.06
N ARG A 15 9.27 -7.38 -6.15
CA ARG A 15 8.31 -6.31 -5.88
C ARG A 15 8.96 -4.97 -5.51
N TYR A 16 10.14 -4.96 -4.88
CA TYR A 16 10.84 -3.73 -4.50
C TYR A 16 11.51 -2.98 -5.66
N PHE A 17 11.58 -3.59 -6.85
CA PHE A 17 12.01 -2.90 -8.06
C PHE A 17 10.92 -1.98 -8.64
N LEU A 18 9.67 -2.13 -8.19
CA LEU A 18 8.55 -1.33 -8.62
C LEU A 18 8.31 -0.15 -7.66
N THR A 19 8.26 1.06 -8.20
CA THR A 19 7.94 2.27 -7.42
C THR A 19 6.50 2.26 -6.98
N SER A 20 5.61 1.68 -7.80
CA SER A 20 4.22 1.40 -7.44
C SER A 20 4.10 0.61 -6.14
N HIS A 21 4.91 -0.43 -5.93
CA HIS A 21 4.93 -1.20 -4.69
C HIS A 21 5.38 -0.39 -3.48
N ARG A 22 6.41 0.45 -3.65
CA ARG A 22 6.86 1.34 -2.56
C ARG A 22 5.74 2.29 -2.13
N ALA A 23 5.06 2.91 -3.10
CA ALA A 23 3.89 3.75 -2.81
C ALA A 23 2.76 2.95 -2.15
N ALA A 24 2.45 1.74 -2.61
CA ALA A 24 1.44 0.88 -1.97
C ALA A 24 1.78 0.58 -0.50
N SER A 25 3.05 0.29 -0.20
CA SER A 25 3.56 0.06 1.15
C SER A 25 3.41 1.30 2.05
N ASP A 26 3.69 2.50 1.52
CA ASP A 26 3.47 3.76 2.23
C ASP A 26 1.97 3.97 2.53
N GLY A 27 1.11 3.63 1.56
CA GLY A 27 -0.35 3.66 1.71
C GLY A 27 -0.82 2.76 2.86
N ARG A 28 -0.38 1.49 2.90
CA ARG A 28 -0.68 0.57 4.00
C ARG A 28 -0.21 1.08 5.35
N SER A 29 0.98 1.66 5.41
CA SER A 29 1.51 2.26 6.64
C SER A 29 0.63 3.43 7.10
N GLY A 30 0.16 4.26 6.18
CA GLY A 30 -0.78 5.34 6.48
C GLY A 30 -2.16 4.84 6.95
N ILE A 31 -2.67 3.73 6.43
CA ILE A 31 -3.91 3.10 6.93
C ILE A 31 -3.73 2.69 8.39
N ARG A 32 -2.63 1.98 8.69
CA ARG A 32 -2.32 1.57 10.07
C ARG A 32 -2.23 2.78 10.99
N HIS A 33 -1.53 3.84 10.58
CA HIS A 33 -1.45 5.07 11.37
C HIS A 33 -2.82 5.72 11.59
N LEU A 34 -3.69 5.70 10.58
CA LEU A 34 -5.05 6.23 10.71
C LEU A 34 -5.89 5.43 11.71
N ASP A 35 -5.81 4.10 11.65
CA ASP A 35 -6.54 3.20 12.55
C ASP A 35 -6.06 3.33 14.01
N GLU A 36 -4.74 3.38 14.20
CA GLU A 36 -4.12 3.67 15.50
C GLU A 36 -4.55 5.05 16.04
N TYR A 37 -4.59 6.07 15.17
CA TYR A 37 -5.00 7.42 15.54
C TYR A 37 -6.47 7.49 15.95
N LEU A 38 -7.38 6.84 15.21
CA LEU A 38 -8.81 6.75 15.54
C LEU A 38 -9.07 6.02 16.86
N SER A 39 -8.21 5.07 17.20
CA SER A 39 -8.26 4.32 18.45
C SER A 39 -7.69 5.12 19.65
N SER A 40 -7.00 6.23 19.41
CA SER A 40 -6.37 7.03 20.47
C SER A 40 -7.36 7.96 21.19
N SER A 41 -7.05 8.29 22.44
CA SER A 41 -7.84 9.21 23.29
C SER A 41 -7.64 10.70 22.96
N HIS A 42 -6.67 11.04 22.10
CA HIS A 42 -6.30 12.42 21.74
C HIS A 42 -6.76 12.82 20.34
N PHE A 43 -7.78 12.15 19.83
CA PHE A 43 -8.32 12.41 18.50
C PHE A 43 -8.79 13.86 18.37
N LEU A 44 -8.07 14.67 17.60
CA LEU A 44 -8.49 16.01 17.20
C LEU A 44 -9.23 15.92 15.86
N ILE A 45 -10.35 16.64 15.75
CA ILE A 45 -11.32 16.57 14.64
C ILE A 45 -10.69 16.78 13.23
N ALA A 46 -9.49 17.36 13.12
CA ALA A 46 -8.89 17.76 11.85
C ALA A 46 -7.78 16.82 11.32
N ASP A 47 -7.02 16.13 12.17
CA ASP A 47 -5.77 15.48 11.73
C ASP A 47 -6.00 14.23 10.89
N TRP A 48 -7.09 13.49 11.17
CA TRP A 48 -7.46 12.31 10.43
C TRP A 48 -7.68 12.61 8.94
N LYS A 49 -8.15 13.83 8.60
CA LYS A 49 -8.38 14.24 7.21
C LYS A 49 -7.09 14.29 6.42
N ILE A 50 -5.99 14.73 7.05
CA ILE A 50 -4.67 14.83 6.41
C ILE A 50 -4.14 13.42 6.15
N ILE A 51 -4.17 12.55 7.17
CA ILE A 51 -3.71 11.16 7.04
C ILE A 51 -4.55 10.44 5.99
N TRP A 52 -5.87 10.53 6.08
CA TRP A 52 -6.81 9.89 5.15
C TRP A 52 -6.61 10.36 3.71
N THR A 53 -6.46 11.67 3.49
CA THR A 53 -6.17 12.23 2.15
C THR A 53 -4.83 11.72 1.63
N GLY A 54 -3.81 11.68 2.48
CA GLY A 54 -2.49 11.13 2.16
C GLY A 54 -2.56 9.67 1.74
N VAL A 55 -3.32 8.84 2.45
CA VAL A 55 -3.52 7.43 2.10
C VAL A 55 -4.23 7.30 0.75
N CYS A 56 -5.35 8.00 0.55
CA CYS A 56 -6.08 8.00 -0.73
C CYS A 56 -5.16 8.38 -1.91
N ALA A 57 -4.38 9.45 -1.74
CA ALA A 57 -3.44 9.94 -2.75
C ALA A 57 -2.34 8.91 -3.05
N THR A 58 -1.74 8.33 -2.01
CA THR A 58 -0.65 7.36 -2.14
C THR A 58 -1.12 6.04 -2.77
N LEU A 59 -2.25 5.49 -2.31
CA LEU A 59 -2.85 4.30 -2.91
C LEU A 59 -3.24 4.53 -4.37
N ARG A 60 -3.75 5.70 -4.72
CA ARG A 60 -4.00 6.03 -6.13
C ARG A 60 -2.68 6.10 -6.92
N THR A 61 -1.70 6.81 -6.38
CA THR A 61 -0.40 7.04 -7.00
C THR A 61 0.31 5.72 -7.29
N SER A 62 0.17 4.72 -6.42
CA SER A 62 0.73 3.37 -6.66
C SER A 62 0.34 2.79 -8.02
N ILE A 63 -0.91 2.97 -8.47
CA ILE A 63 -1.39 2.50 -9.77
C ILE A 63 -0.97 3.43 -10.89
N ASP A 64 -1.07 4.75 -10.68
CA ASP A 64 -0.65 5.74 -11.68
C ASP A 64 0.87 5.59 -12.02
N LEU A 65 1.67 5.15 -11.04
CA LEU A 65 3.10 4.84 -11.17
C LEU A 65 3.40 3.62 -12.04
N PHE A 66 2.42 2.82 -12.45
CA PHE A 66 2.64 1.75 -13.44
C PHE A 66 3.22 2.32 -14.74
N GLN A 67 2.85 3.55 -15.11
CA GLN A 67 3.41 4.24 -16.28
C GLN A 67 4.87 4.66 -16.09
N VAL A 68 5.30 4.88 -14.86
CA VAL A 68 6.71 5.16 -14.53
C VAL A 68 7.48 3.85 -14.55
N ASP A 69 6.99 2.84 -13.84
CA ASP A 69 7.64 1.52 -13.77
C ASP A 69 7.77 0.88 -15.15
N ALA A 70 6.77 1.02 -16.03
CA ALA A 70 6.83 0.56 -17.42
C ALA A 70 7.94 1.22 -18.26
N ARG A 71 8.45 2.39 -17.84
CA ARG A 71 9.54 3.11 -18.52
C ARG A 71 10.89 2.90 -17.85
N SER A 72 10.93 2.85 -16.52
CA SER A 72 12.17 2.93 -15.74
C SER A 72 12.64 1.62 -15.14
N CYS A 73 11.80 0.57 -15.08
CA CYS A 73 12.20 -0.70 -14.47
C CYS A 73 13.41 -1.32 -15.18
N ILE A 74 14.31 -2.00 -14.48
CA ILE A 74 15.52 -2.58 -15.10
C ILE A 74 15.22 -3.78 -16.01
N ASN A 75 14.18 -4.55 -15.69
CA ASN A 75 13.82 -5.77 -16.40
C ASN A 75 12.73 -5.50 -17.45
N GLN A 76 12.95 -5.93 -18.69
CA GLN A 76 11.99 -5.71 -19.78
C GLN A 76 10.67 -6.47 -19.57
N GLY A 77 10.72 -7.69 -19.02
CA GLY A 77 9.51 -8.45 -18.67
C GLY A 77 8.61 -7.72 -17.67
N LEU A 78 9.19 -7.12 -16.62
CA LEU A 78 8.45 -6.29 -15.67
C LEU A 78 7.83 -5.07 -16.34
N ARG A 79 8.55 -4.40 -17.26
CA ARG A 79 7.99 -3.26 -18.01
C ARG A 79 6.75 -3.67 -18.79
N ASP A 80 6.82 -4.80 -19.48
CA ASP A 80 5.73 -5.31 -20.31
C ASP A 80 4.55 -5.80 -19.46
N GLY A 81 4.82 -6.50 -18.36
CA GLY A 81 3.80 -6.97 -17.40
C GLY A 81 3.01 -5.82 -16.77
N VAL A 82 3.72 -4.78 -16.29
CA VAL A 82 3.10 -3.57 -15.72
C VAL A 82 2.32 -2.78 -16.78
N LYS A 83 2.86 -2.67 -18.01
CA LYS A 83 2.17 -2.00 -19.11
C LYS A 83 0.87 -2.73 -19.50
N ALA A 84 0.88 -4.07 -19.51
CA ALA A 84 -0.29 -4.88 -19.78
C ALA A 84 -1.34 -4.74 -18.67
N GLU A 85 -0.95 -4.85 -17.40
CA GLU A 85 -1.86 -4.67 -16.27
C GLU A 85 -2.49 -3.27 -16.26
N TRP A 86 -1.70 -2.22 -16.56
CA TRP A 86 -2.25 -0.87 -16.69
C TRP A 86 -3.23 -0.72 -17.86
N ALA A 87 -2.98 -1.39 -18.99
CA ALA A 87 -3.92 -1.40 -20.10
C ALA A 87 -5.24 -2.05 -19.70
N ASP A 88 -5.19 -3.16 -18.98
CA ASP A 88 -6.36 -3.89 -18.50
C ASP A 88 -7.19 -3.06 -17.51
N ILE A 89 -6.54 -2.43 -16.52
CA ILE A 89 -7.20 -1.55 -15.54
C ILE A 89 -7.97 -0.42 -16.24
N ARG A 90 -7.40 0.12 -17.32
CA ARG A 90 -8.03 1.20 -18.10
C ARG A 90 -9.17 0.73 -18.99
N GLN A 91 -9.10 -0.48 -19.55
CA GLN A 91 -10.13 -1.02 -20.42
C GLN A 91 -11.35 -1.50 -19.62
N ARG A 92 -11.12 -2.14 -18.47
CA ARG A 92 -12.16 -2.77 -17.65
C ARG A 92 -12.59 -1.90 -16.47
N ARG A 93 -12.90 -0.62 -16.73
CA ARG A 93 -13.16 0.36 -15.66
C ARG A 93 -14.31 -0.02 -14.74
N SER A 94 -15.39 -0.53 -15.31
CA SER A 94 -16.59 -0.94 -14.57
C SER A 94 -16.33 -2.09 -13.59
N GLU A 95 -15.30 -2.91 -13.84
CA GLU A 95 -14.91 -4.02 -12.95
C GLU A 95 -14.09 -3.54 -11.74
N TYR A 96 -13.63 -2.28 -11.73
CA TYR A 96 -12.72 -1.76 -10.70
C TYR A 96 -13.26 -0.50 -10.00
N PRO A 97 -14.46 -0.56 -9.39
CA PRO A 97 -15.07 0.61 -8.73
C PRO A 97 -14.23 1.13 -7.55
N ILE A 98 -13.47 0.27 -6.86
CA ILE A 98 -12.60 0.70 -5.74
C ILE A 98 -11.45 1.62 -6.20
N TYR A 99 -11.06 1.56 -7.48
CA TYR A 99 -10.09 2.49 -8.07
C TYR A 99 -10.79 3.69 -8.71
N TRP A 100 -11.81 3.45 -9.54
CA TRP A 100 -12.42 4.49 -10.37
C TRP A 100 -13.50 5.31 -9.67
N GLU A 101 -14.29 4.72 -8.78
CA GLU A 101 -15.41 5.38 -8.10
C GLU A 101 -15.03 5.86 -6.70
N PHE A 102 -14.18 5.13 -5.98
CA PHE A 102 -13.70 5.55 -4.67
C PHE A 102 -12.52 6.52 -4.81
N ARG A 103 -11.32 6.04 -5.15
CA ARG A 103 -10.10 6.87 -5.11
C ARG A 103 -10.07 8.04 -6.07
N LYS A 104 -10.64 7.92 -7.27
CA LYS A 104 -10.66 9.05 -8.22
C LYS A 104 -11.63 10.13 -7.81
N LYS A 105 -12.85 9.74 -7.41
CA LYS A 105 -13.87 10.69 -6.97
C LYS A 105 -13.45 11.40 -5.69
N GLU A 106 -12.89 10.68 -4.72
CA GLU A 106 -12.41 11.31 -3.47
C GLU A 106 -11.30 12.32 -3.71
N ARG A 107 -10.34 12.04 -4.60
CA ARG A 107 -9.33 13.04 -4.99
C ARG A 107 -9.99 14.28 -5.59
N ASP A 108 -10.92 14.08 -6.53
CA ASP A 108 -11.54 15.19 -7.25
C ASP A 108 -12.37 16.05 -6.29
N ASN A 109 -13.13 15.43 -5.38
CA ASN A 109 -13.90 16.10 -4.34
C ASN A 109 -13.00 16.91 -3.37
N ILE A 110 -11.90 16.32 -2.88
CA ILE A 110 -11.00 17.01 -1.95
C ILE A 110 -10.25 18.17 -2.64
N MET A 111 -9.72 17.92 -3.83
CA MET A 111 -8.84 18.89 -4.51
C MET A 111 -9.62 20.05 -5.14
N HIS A 112 -10.83 19.79 -5.64
CA HIS A 112 -11.61 20.80 -6.35
C HIS A 112 -12.68 21.46 -5.47
N GLU A 113 -13.24 20.73 -4.50
CA GLU A 113 -14.38 21.20 -3.70
C GLU A 113 -14.06 21.29 -2.20
N TYR A 114 -12.89 20.82 -1.77
CA TYR A 114 -12.50 20.71 -0.36
C TYR A 114 -13.56 19.97 0.47
N GLN A 115 -14.12 18.92 -0.11
CA GLN A 115 -15.12 18.04 0.51
C GLN A 115 -14.53 16.65 0.74
N TRP A 116 -14.87 16.07 1.89
CA TRP A 116 -14.58 14.68 2.21
C TRP A 116 -15.88 13.90 2.21
N SER A 117 -15.91 12.77 1.52
CA SER A 117 -17.05 11.87 1.62
C SER A 117 -17.02 11.09 2.94
N ALA A 118 -15.86 10.95 3.59
CA ALA A 118 -15.75 10.39 4.93
C ALA A 118 -16.11 11.44 6.00
N TYR A 119 -16.77 11.01 7.07
CA TYR A 119 -17.07 11.83 8.24
C TYR A 119 -16.94 11.02 9.53
N GLU A 120 -16.64 11.71 10.62
CA GLU A 120 -16.51 11.08 11.93
C GLU A 120 -17.89 10.64 12.47
N MET A 121 -17.93 9.42 12.99
CA MET A 121 -19.02 8.88 13.80
C MET A 121 -18.45 8.17 15.02
N TRP A 122 -19.25 8.08 16.07
CA TRP A 122 -19.01 7.21 17.20
C TRP A 122 -19.81 5.93 17.01
N MET A 123 -19.17 4.78 17.21
CA MET A 123 -19.79 3.47 17.04
C MET A 123 -19.57 2.61 18.28
N ASN A 124 -20.63 2.00 18.81
CA ASN A 124 -20.53 1.04 19.92
C ASN A 124 -20.28 -0.39 19.42
N ALA A 125 -20.17 -1.35 20.36
CA ALA A 125 -19.95 -2.76 20.04
C ALA A 125 -21.10 -3.40 19.22
N ASP A 126 -22.32 -2.89 19.38
CA ASP A 126 -23.51 -3.37 18.66
C ASP A 126 -23.65 -2.76 17.25
N GLY A 127 -22.73 -1.88 16.85
CA GLY A 127 -22.74 -1.20 15.55
C GLY A 127 -23.68 0.00 15.46
N HIS A 128 -24.27 0.44 16.59
CA HIS A 128 -25.04 1.67 16.64
C HIS A 128 -24.11 2.87 16.46
N MET A 129 -24.43 3.73 15.48
CA MET A 129 -23.61 4.88 15.14
C MET A 129 -24.31 6.19 15.55
N MET A 130 -23.56 7.11 16.15
CA MET A 130 -24.01 8.45 16.46
C MET A 130 -23.00 9.51 15.99
N PRO A 131 -23.43 10.68 15.49
CA PRO A 131 -22.51 11.73 15.12
C PRO A 131 -21.88 12.36 16.38
N PRO A 132 -20.61 12.80 16.33
CA PRO A 132 -20.01 13.57 17.42
C PRO A 132 -20.80 14.87 17.64
N THR A 133 -21.14 15.18 18.88
CA THR A 133 -21.80 16.45 19.23
C THR A 133 -20.79 17.60 19.23
N LEU A 134 -21.11 18.70 18.55
CA LEU A 134 -20.23 19.88 18.39
C LEU A 134 -20.08 20.76 19.66
N SER A 135 -20.50 20.29 20.83
CA SER A 135 -20.32 21.03 22.07
C SER A 135 -18.90 20.82 22.61
N LEU A 136 -18.25 21.90 23.08
CA LEU A 136 -16.94 21.90 23.76
C LEU A 136 -16.86 20.96 24.97
N LEU A 137 -18.01 20.57 25.54
CA LEU A 137 -18.14 19.65 26.67
C LEU A 137 -18.53 18.23 26.25
N SER A 138 -18.69 17.99 24.95
CA SER A 138 -19.03 16.67 24.44
C SER A 138 -17.81 15.76 24.56
N THR A 139 -17.93 14.76 25.40
CA THR A 139 -16.99 13.64 25.45
C THR A 139 -17.64 12.45 24.77
N ARG A 140 -16.84 11.73 23.98
CA ARG A 140 -17.26 10.45 23.41
C ARG A 140 -17.62 9.51 24.59
N PRO A 141 -18.78 8.83 24.56
CA PRO A 141 -19.10 7.83 25.58
C PRO A 141 -18.04 6.71 25.63
N ASP A 142 -17.76 6.19 26.82
CA ASP A 142 -16.68 5.20 27.02
C ASP A 142 -16.89 3.89 26.24
N ASP A 143 -18.15 3.52 25.97
CA ASP A 143 -18.54 2.33 25.21
C ASP A 143 -18.53 2.54 23.68
N TYR A 144 -18.15 3.73 23.21
CA TYR A 144 -18.08 4.06 21.79
C TYR A 144 -16.64 4.34 21.35
N ARG A 145 -16.32 3.91 20.12
CA ARG A 145 -15.07 4.24 19.42
C ARG A 145 -15.33 5.21 18.28
N SER A 146 -14.32 6.02 17.94
CA SER A 146 -14.37 6.86 16.73
C SER A 146 -14.14 6.02 15.49
N VAL A 147 -15.00 6.20 14.48
CA VAL A 147 -14.90 5.58 13.16
C VAL A 147 -15.12 6.65 12.09
N LEU A 148 -14.65 6.37 10.88
CA LEU A 148 -14.91 7.20 9.72
C LEU A 148 -15.92 6.49 8.83
N VAL A 149 -17.01 7.15 8.48
CA VAL A 149 -18.09 6.58 7.68
C VAL A 149 -18.24 7.36 6.39
N MET A 150 -18.52 6.68 5.28
CA MET A 150 -18.79 7.35 4.00
C MET A 150 -20.22 7.91 3.97
N LYS A 151 -20.37 9.20 3.69
CA LYS A 151 -21.65 9.94 3.70
C LYS A 151 -22.51 9.68 2.48
N GLU A 152 -21.86 9.47 1.34
CA GLU A 152 -22.50 9.43 0.03
C GLU A 152 -21.72 8.57 -0.98
N GLY A 153 -22.29 8.43 -2.17
CA GLY A 153 -21.71 7.65 -3.27
C GLY A 153 -21.93 6.14 -3.12
N HIS A 154 -21.19 5.39 -3.94
CA HIS A 154 -21.32 3.93 -4.04
C HIS A 154 -21.09 3.20 -2.71
N TYR A 155 -20.23 3.77 -1.85
CA TYR A 155 -19.82 3.17 -0.58
C TYR A 155 -20.49 3.82 0.63
N LYS A 156 -21.62 4.52 0.47
CA LYS A 156 -22.34 5.14 1.59
C LYS A 156 -22.55 4.16 2.74
N GLY A 157 -22.33 4.62 3.97
CA GLY A 157 -22.48 3.85 5.20
C GLY A 157 -21.33 2.90 5.53
N HIS A 158 -20.37 2.72 4.62
CA HIS A 158 -19.21 1.87 4.88
C HIS A 158 -18.18 2.58 5.73
N ASN A 159 -17.45 1.81 6.54
CA ASN A 159 -16.30 2.31 7.27
C ASN A 159 -15.17 2.62 6.29
N SER A 160 -14.67 3.85 6.35
CA SER A 160 -13.67 4.37 5.42
C SER A 160 -12.30 3.68 5.59
N VAL A 161 -11.93 3.26 6.81
CA VAL A 161 -10.67 2.54 7.05
C VAL A 161 -10.72 1.15 6.42
N ASP A 162 -11.87 0.48 6.48
CA ASP A 162 -12.08 -0.82 5.85
C ASP A 162 -12.00 -0.69 4.32
N LEU A 163 -12.62 0.35 3.74
CA LEU A 163 -12.51 0.65 2.30
C LEU A 163 -11.09 0.97 1.86
N LEU A 164 -10.33 1.71 2.68
CA LEU A 164 -8.92 1.97 2.39
C LEU A 164 -8.10 0.67 2.40
N SER A 165 -8.41 -0.25 3.33
CA SER A 165 -7.77 -1.56 3.42
C SER A 165 -8.10 -2.42 2.19
N GLU A 166 -9.37 -2.47 1.80
CA GLU A 166 -9.80 -3.14 0.55
C GLU A 166 -9.13 -2.53 -0.68
N ALA A 167 -9.01 -1.20 -0.74
CA ALA A 167 -8.32 -0.51 -1.81
C ALA A 167 -6.82 -0.86 -1.85
N ALA A 168 -6.17 -1.02 -0.69
CA ALA A 168 -4.77 -1.44 -0.60
C ALA A 168 -4.56 -2.89 -1.02
N ASP A 169 -5.45 -3.79 -0.60
CA ASP A 169 -5.43 -5.20 -1.01
C ASP A 169 -5.64 -5.32 -2.54
N TRP A 170 -6.57 -4.53 -3.08
CA TRP A 170 -6.77 -4.46 -4.52
C TRP A 170 -5.52 -3.96 -5.24
N VAL A 171 -4.83 -2.94 -4.73
CA VAL A 171 -3.58 -2.41 -5.31
C VAL A 171 -2.50 -3.47 -5.34
N ASP A 172 -2.26 -4.15 -4.22
CA ASP A 172 -1.24 -5.18 -4.13
C ASP A 172 -1.52 -6.34 -5.07
N ALA A 173 -2.79 -6.74 -5.21
CA ALA A 173 -3.19 -7.75 -6.16
C ALA A 173 -2.87 -7.36 -7.63
N ARG A 174 -3.00 -6.07 -7.99
CA ARG A 174 -2.61 -5.60 -9.34
C ARG A 174 -1.10 -5.59 -9.52
N ILE A 175 -0.35 -5.21 -8.50
CA ILE A 175 1.13 -5.22 -8.54
C ILE A 175 1.65 -6.66 -8.68
N ILE A 176 1.11 -7.59 -7.88
CA ILE A 176 1.43 -9.01 -7.94
C ILE A 176 1.09 -9.57 -9.32
N SER A 177 -0.12 -9.31 -9.83
CA SER A 177 -0.54 -9.71 -11.18
C SER A 177 0.43 -9.21 -12.26
N ALA A 178 0.87 -7.95 -12.19
CA ALA A 178 1.84 -7.40 -13.13
C ALA A 178 3.19 -8.13 -13.11
N ILE A 179 3.67 -8.52 -11.92
CA ILE A 179 4.91 -9.29 -11.75
C ILE A 179 4.74 -10.72 -12.28
N GLU A 180 3.62 -11.37 -11.96
CA GLU A 180 3.33 -12.74 -12.42
C GLU A 180 3.19 -12.80 -13.94
N ARG A 181 2.60 -11.79 -14.58
CA ARG A 181 2.56 -11.65 -16.05
C ARG A 181 3.95 -11.56 -16.68
N ALA A 182 4.94 -11.08 -15.94
CA ALA A 182 6.33 -11.07 -16.38
C ALA A 182 7.02 -12.43 -16.21
N GLY A 183 6.32 -13.45 -15.70
CA GLY A 183 6.87 -14.78 -15.41
C GLY A 183 7.81 -14.80 -14.19
N LEU A 184 7.61 -13.87 -13.25
CA LEU A 184 8.43 -13.69 -12.07
C LEU A 184 7.62 -13.98 -10.80
N ASP A 185 8.32 -14.36 -9.73
CA ASP A 185 7.73 -14.47 -8.39
C ASP A 185 7.93 -13.11 -7.65
N PRO A 186 6.88 -12.46 -7.12
CA PRO A 186 7.01 -11.22 -6.37
C PRO A 186 8.02 -11.24 -5.22
N ASN A 187 8.23 -12.42 -4.63
CA ASN A 187 9.07 -12.62 -3.46
C ASN A 187 10.46 -13.17 -3.80
N GLU A 188 10.74 -13.52 -5.06
CA GLU A 188 12.06 -14.04 -5.40
C GLU A 188 13.11 -12.93 -5.35
N ASP A 189 14.27 -13.27 -4.80
CA ASP A 189 15.36 -12.32 -4.63
C ASP A 189 16.08 -12.08 -5.96
N ARG A 190 16.25 -10.79 -6.28
CA ARG A 190 17.00 -10.29 -7.43
C ARG A 190 18.05 -9.29 -7.02
N ASN A 191 19.20 -9.39 -7.66
CA ASN A 191 20.31 -8.46 -7.42
C ASN A 191 19.88 -7.03 -7.77
N LEU A 192 20.16 -6.08 -6.88
CA LEU A 192 19.70 -4.70 -7.03
C LEU A 192 20.23 -4.01 -8.30
N MET A 193 21.42 -4.38 -8.76
CA MET A 193 22.11 -3.70 -9.86
C MET A 193 21.85 -4.33 -11.22
N ASN A 194 21.75 -5.66 -11.29
CA ASN A 194 21.69 -6.38 -12.57
C ASN A 194 20.49 -7.33 -12.71
N PHE A 195 19.61 -7.40 -11.70
CA PHE A 195 18.41 -8.23 -11.71
C PHE A 195 18.67 -9.74 -11.89
N GLN A 196 19.88 -10.22 -11.58
CA GLN A 196 20.19 -11.64 -11.59
C GLN A 196 19.59 -12.34 -10.36
N LYS A 197 19.24 -13.63 -10.51
CA LYS A 197 18.78 -14.45 -9.39
C LYS A 197 19.90 -14.57 -8.36
N ARG A 198 19.54 -14.65 -7.07
CA ARG A 198 20.53 -15.01 -6.04
C ARG A 198 21.11 -16.38 -6.37
N PRO A 199 22.45 -16.54 -6.43
CA PRO A 199 23.05 -17.85 -6.60
C PRO A 199 22.63 -18.75 -5.42
N PRO A 200 22.45 -20.06 -5.66
CA PRO A 200 22.18 -20.97 -4.55
C PRO A 200 23.30 -20.84 -3.51
N PRO A 201 22.99 -20.95 -2.21
CA PRO A 201 24.04 -21.00 -1.20
C PRO A 201 25.02 -22.10 -1.59
N SER A 202 26.30 -21.73 -1.74
CA SER A 202 27.36 -22.67 -2.04
C SER A 202 27.29 -23.81 -1.03
N GLN A 203 27.12 -25.05 -1.51
CA GLN A 203 27.17 -26.25 -0.67
C GLN A 203 28.59 -26.54 -0.12
N ASP A 204 29.53 -25.62 -0.29
CA ASP A 204 30.87 -25.68 0.28
C ASP A 204 30.84 -25.34 1.78
N GLY A 205 30.11 -26.16 2.54
CA GLY A 205 30.27 -26.34 3.98
C GLY A 205 31.41 -27.29 4.35
N THR A 206 32.31 -27.61 3.42
CA THR A 206 33.44 -28.53 3.61
C THR A 206 34.78 -27.77 3.58
N LEU A 207 35.00 -26.87 4.54
CA LEU A 207 36.34 -26.28 4.77
C LEU A 207 36.71 -26.14 6.26
N TRP A 208 36.06 -26.89 7.16
CA TRP A 208 36.44 -26.95 8.59
C TRP A 208 36.79 -28.35 9.12
N SER A 209 36.90 -29.38 8.27
CA SER A 209 37.28 -30.74 8.70
C SER A 209 38.70 -31.17 8.34
N THR A 210 39.53 -30.30 7.73
CA THR A 210 40.88 -30.69 7.25
C THR A 210 42.03 -29.98 7.97
N VAL A 211 41.80 -29.34 9.12
CA VAL A 211 42.87 -28.71 9.93
C VAL A 211 43.23 -29.52 11.19
N LEU A 212 42.57 -30.66 11.45
CA LEU A 212 42.94 -31.56 12.56
C LEU A 212 43.24 -32.99 12.07
N GLY A 213 44.13 -33.09 11.09
CA GLY A 213 44.78 -34.35 10.71
C GLY A 213 46.27 -34.11 10.47
N GLY A 214 47.12 -34.58 11.39
CA GLY A 214 48.58 -34.46 11.36
C GLY A 214 49.15 -34.34 12.77
N GLU A 215 49.10 -35.42 13.56
CA GLU A 215 50.25 -36.31 13.85
C GLU A 215 51.19 -35.77 14.94
N SER A 216 51.05 -36.28 16.17
CA SER A 216 52.02 -37.16 16.87
C SER A 216 51.61 -37.38 18.33
#